data_AF-A0A9Q3UYE1-F1
#
_entry.id   AF-A0A9Q3UYE1-F1
#
_cell.length_a   1.000
_cell.length_b   1.000
_cell.length_c   1.000
_cell.angle_alpha   90.00
_cell.angle_beta   90.00
_cell.angle_gamma   90.00
#
_symmetry.space_group_name_H-M   'P 1'
#
loop_
_entity.id
_entity.type
_entity.pdbx_description
1 polymer ?
#
loop_
_entity_poly.entity_id
_entity_poly.type
_entity_poly.pdbx_seq_one_letter_code
_entity_poly.pdbx_strand_id
1 'polypeptide(L)' 'MTMIPHTNISIATGLPCPASGIWESMGNFKTTVTIIKGEIMPKYCGNKVKWRLIGV' A
#
# COMPACT_ATOMS: atom_id res chain seq x y z
N MET A 1 -6.32 -2.46 21.96
CA MET A 1 -5.91 -2.63 20.54
C MET A 1 -6.98 -1.98 19.68
N THR A 2 -6.97 -0.66 19.61
CA THR A 2 -8.01 0.16 18.98
C THR A 2 -7.86 0.08 17.46
N MET A 3 -8.89 -0.47 16.79
CA MET A 3 -9.10 -0.27 15.37
C MET A 3 -9.26 1.23 15.12
N ILE A 4 -8.21 1.83 14.61
CA ILE A 4 -8.25 3.17 14.02
C ILE A 4 -9.04 3.08 12.70
N PRO A 5 -10.12 3.86 12.53
CA PRO A 5 -10.93 3.87 11.30
C PRO A 5 -10.19 4.70 10.24
N HIS A 6 -9.02 4.22 9.82
CA HIS A 6 -8.27 4.85 8.74
C HIS A 6 -8.90 4.36 7.45
N THR A 7 -9.39 5.30 6.66
CA THR A 7 -9.89 5.15 5.29
C THR A 7 -9.23 3.94 4.62
N ASN A 8 -10.01 2.94 4.18
CA ASN A 8 -9.51 1.71 3.56
C ASN A 8 -9.02 2.00 2.13
N ILE A 9 -7.99 2.84 2.02
CA ILE A 9 -7.36 3.18 0.75
C ILE A 9 -6.50 1.97 0.39
N SER A 10 -6.89 1.30 -0.67
CA SER A 10 -6.11 0.22 -1.26
C SER A 10 -5.98 0.41 -2.76
N ILE A 11 -4.85 -0.05 -3.30
CA ILE A 11 -4.53 0.13 -4.71
C ILE A 11 -3.74 -1.07 -5.24
N ALA A 12 -3.91 -1.40 -6.51
CA ALA A 12 -3.17 -2.47 -7.16
C ALA A 12 -1.77 -2.00 -7.58
N THR A 13 -0.83 -2.95 -7.59
CA THR A 13 0.48 -2.79 -8.22
C THR A 13 0.37 -2.24 -9.64
N GLY A 14 1.25 -1.30 -10.00
CA GLY A 14 1.30 -0.69 -11.34
C GLY A 14 0.41 0.55 -11.51
N LEU A 15 -0.44 0.86 -10.53
CA LEU A 15 -1.23 2.09 -10.54
C LEU A 15 -0.50 3.23 -9.80
N PRO A 16 -0.72 4.50 -10.18
CA PRO A 16 -0.18 5.65 -9.46
C PRO A 16 -0.68 5.73 -8.02
N CYS A 17 0.22 6.01 -7.09
CA CYS A 17 -0.06 6.15 -5.68
C CYS A 17 -1.06 7.29 -5.42
N PRO A 18 -2.19 7.04 -4.74
CA PRO A 18 -3.22 8.07 -4.53
C PRO A 18 -2.86 9.03 -3.38
N ALA A 19 -2.02 8.58 -2.44
CA ALA A 19 -1.65 9.33 -1.24
C ALA A 19 -0.25 8.92 -0.75
N SER A 20 0.59 9.92 -0.43
CA SER A 20 1.89 9.66 0.18
C SER A 20 1.73 8.97 1.53
N GLY A 21 2.60 8.01 1.85
CA GLY A 21 2.61 7.36 3.15
C GLY A 21 3.24 5.98 3.14
N ILE A 22 2.98 5.22 4.21
CA ILE A 22 3.41 3.84 4.40
C ILE A 22 2.30 2.90 3.91
N TRP A 23 2.66 2.03 2.99
CA TRP A 23 1.77 1.08 2.34
C TRP A 23 2.16 -0.35 2.71
N GLU A 24 1.19 -1.15 3.16
CA GLU A 24 1.34 -2.58 3.46
C GLU A 24 0.84 -3.44 2.29
N SER A 25 1.61 -4.46 1.89
CA SER A 25 1.15 -5.44 0.91
C SER A 25 0.08 -6.34 1.51
N MET A 26 -1.02 -6.52 0.79
CA MET A 26 -2.12 -7.40 1.18
C MET A 26 -1.88 -8.83 0.67
N GLY A 27 -1.90 -9.81 1.58
CA GLY A 27 -1.70 -11.23 1.28
C GLY A 27 -1.27 -12.00 2.53
N ASN A 28 -0.87 -13.27 2.35
CA ASN A 28 -0.31 -14.09 3.44
C ASN A 28 1.04 -13.54 3.94
N PHE A 29 1.83 -12.97 3.02
CA PHE A 29 3.08 -12.30 3.35
C PHE A 29 2.88 -10.78 3.30
N LYS A 30 3.29 -10.10 4.36
CA LYS A 30 3.16 -8.67 4.52
C LYS A 30 4.53 -8.01 4.46
N THR A 31 4.63 -6.98 3.64
CA THR A 31 5.76 -6.05 3.61
C THR A 31 5.23 -4.63 3.64
N THR A 32 6.05 -3.69 4.09
CA THR A 32 5.72 -2.26 4.09
C THR A 32 6.69 -1.49 3.21
N VAL A 33 6.18 -0.46 2.54
CA VAL A 33 6.97 0.43 1.69
C VAL A 33 6.46 1.86 1.82
N THR A 34 7.37 2.82 1.83
CA THR A 34 7.02 4.25 1.79
C THR A 34 6.94 4.70 0.34
N ILE A 35 5.80 5.25 -0.07
CA ILE A 35 5.56 5.70 -1.45
C ILE A 35 4.95 7.10 -1.40
N ILE A 36 5.42 7.99 -2.27
CA ILE A 36 4.86 9.34 -2.44
C ILE A 36 3.72 9.32 -3.47
N LYS A 37 2.74 10.21 -3.30
CA LYS A 37 1.63 10.37 -4.24
C LYS A 37 2.14 10.57 -5.67
N GLY A 38 1.54 9.85 -6.62
CA GLY A 38 1.91 9.86 -8.04
C GLY A 38 2.89 8.78 -8.47
N GLU A 39 3.73 8.26 -7.56
CA GLU A 39 4.66 7.17 -7.88
C GLU A 39 3.93 5.85 -8.19
N ILE A 40 4.55 5.00 -9.01
CA ILE A 40 3.94 3.73 -9.40
C ILE A 40 4.05 2.72 -8.25
N MET A 41 2.92 2.11 -7.90
CA MET A 41 2.86 1.05 -6.89
C MET A 41 3.74 -0.14 -7.28
N PRO A 42 4.74 -0.52 -6.46
CA PRO A 42 5.74 -1.51 -6.82
C PRO A 42 5.19 -2.93 -6.79
N LYS A 43 5.88 -3.84 -7.49
CA LYS A 43 5.70 -5.29 -7.36
C LYS A 43 6.37 -5.76 -6.07
N TYR A 44 5.83 -6.82 -5.47
CA TYR A 44 6.48 -7.54 -4.38
C TYR A 44 7.04 -8.86 -4.89
N CYS A 45 8.36 -9.06 -4.83
CA CYS A 45 9.04 -10.23 -5.39
C CYS A 45 8.64 -10.55 -6.85
N GLY A 46 8.48 -9.51 -7.68
CA GLY A 46 8.05 -9.64 -9.07
C GLY A 46 6.54 -9.87 -9.28
N ASN A 47 5.78 -10.07 -8.21
CA ASN A 47 4.35 -10.36 -8.27
C ASN A 47 3.49 -9.10 -8.13
N LYS A 48 2.32 -9.11 -8.77
CA LYS A 48 1.28 -8.08 -8.57
C LYS A 48 0.56 -8.36 -7.26
N VAL A 49 0.57 -7.37 -6.38
CA VAL A 49 -0.14 -7.38 -5.10
C VAL A 49 -1.07 -6.18 -4.98
N LYS A 50 -1.96 -6.20 -3.99
CA LYS A 50 -2.67 -5.00 -3.54
C LYS A 50 -1.92 -4.39 -2.37
N TRP A 51 -1.95 -3.07 -2.29
CA TRP A 51 -1.35 -2.28 -1.23
C TRP A 51 -2.44 -1.60 -0.44
N ARG A 52 -2.28 -1.48 0.87
CA ARG A 52 -3.17 -0.75 1.78
C ARG A 52 -2.39 0.36 2.47
N LEU A 53 -2.92 1.58 2.48
CA LEU A 53 -2.34 2.67 3.26
C LEU A 53 -2.54 2.39 4.75
N ILE A 54 -1.46 2.40 5.53
CA ILE A 54 -1.48 2.15 6.97
C ILE A 54 -0.98 3.34 7.81
N GLY A 55 -0.25 4.27 7.20
CA GLY A 55 0.22 5.50 7.83
C GLY A 55 0.52 6.58 6.80
N VAL A 56 0.37 7.83 7.19
CA VAL A 56 0.72 9.03 6.41
C VAL A 56 1.97 9.66 7.00
#